data_AF-A0A7W4HMK3-F1
#
_entry.id   AF-A0A7W4HMK3-F1
#
_cell.length_a   1.000
_cell.length_b   1.000
_cell.length_c   1.000
_cell.angle_alpha   90.00
_cell.angle_beta   90.00
_cell.angle_gamma   90.00
#
_symmetry.space_group_name_H-M   'P 1'
#
loop_
_entity.id
_entity.type
_entity.pdbx_description
1 polymer ?
#
loop_
_entity_poly.entity_id
_entity_poly.type
_entity_poly.pdbx_seq_one_letter_code
_entity_poly.pdbx_strand_id
1 'polypeptide(L)'
;MTNPSDDTTATQQQRLQASQLPIDPVKIKAMIDYYIAGYREQLLDRDLLEQTVAEDEMLWDINIWKIVARLTTALRQSNCDPYSDSYFNEQTITECRRFATDLLRDLQKISKDIPGLAAKLPEIKQDVWEFLDVILPNSQPTQAMRSSTLELQRDESGAVSLQTIPADLEPQELFHQRYREYIKMGDTPDRAARLQELRESLDARIAAARDMQRDDIDWPFYYLLGDADTLHLRTQDIHDFTRICTIASLCQEMAYRHFGYNPATTTLSQDREVSRYISSAQQELCTIIKLLLEFDDDGVAKAQQLEHYVISPYIKAEIDAEYVIHGKDPEGVRQARASAYVIAPEDEEYTLHPVVNSLNDRRFIFDQRIRDAYITIITKHPAEQSSSQSFDDYYIVSLCAKHGEQAVARKAAWDRVNYYFYQTDEIEEIHFYVLLLKDELGEAERVKQWVAQQFRDNPNSEIATLYFECIGYDHDVFRFLQEATAREAASPIEALDQQVENLNTLESTVSKCLYNFVEKQEAAEEQRRLHTESAQ
;
A
#
# COMPACT_ATOMS: atom_id res chain seq x y z
N MET A 1 -14.03 -41.76 -46.46
CA MET A 1 -13.48 -42.42 -45.26
C MET A 1 -12.42 -41.51 -44.69
N THR A 2 -12.54 -41.25 -43.40
CA THR A 2 -11.90 -40.22 -42.57
C THR A 2 -10.38 -40.22 -42.62
N ASN A 3 -9.78 -39.06 -42.92
CA ASN A 3 -8.39 -38.77 -42.55
C ASN A 3 -8.35 -38.34 -41.07
N PRO A 4 -7.30 -38.72 -40.32
CA PRO A 4 -7.19 -38.39 -38.90
C PRO A 4 -6.92 -36.90 -38.72
N SER A 5 -7.49 -36.33 -37.67
CA SER A 5 -7.20 -34.98 -37.18
C SER A 5 -5.74 -34.91 -36.74
N ASP A 6 -4.92 -34.15 -37.44
CA ASP A 6 -3.57 -33.80 -37.02
C ASP A 6 -3.67 -32.83 -35.82
N ASP A 7 -3.58 -33.39 -34.61
CA ASP A 7 -3.39 -32.67 -33.33
C ASP A 7 -2.04 -31.93 -33.26
N THR A 8 -1.27 -31.92 -34.34
CA THR A 8 0.08 -31.34 -34.43
C THR A 8 0.09 -29.81 -34.47
N THR A 9 -0.99 -29.15 -34.91
CA THR A 9 -1.05 -27.69 -35.03
C THR A 9 -1.17 -26.99 -33.68
N ALA A 10 -1.97 -27.52 -32.74
CA ALA A 10 -2.10 -26.95 -31.40
C ALA A 10 -0.80 -27.11 -30.59
N THR A 11 -0.14 -28.26 -30.68
CA THR A 11 1.14 -28.50 -30.00
C THR A 11 2.31 -27.73 -30.64
N GLN A 12 2.27 -27.46 -31.95
CA GLN A 12 3.26 -26.62 -32.62
C GLN A 12 3.05 -25.12 -32.35
N GLN A 13 1.80 -24.64 -32.25
CA GLN A 13 1.53 -23.25 -31.86
C GLN A 13 1.94 -22.98 -30.40
N GLN A 14 1.65 -23.90 -29.46
CA GLN A 14 2.13 -23.79 -28.08
C GLN A 14 3.66 -23.85 -27.97
N ARG A 15 4.33 -24.71 -28.77
CA ARG A 15 5.81 -24.75 -28.81
C ARG A 15 6.44 -23.51 -29.43
N LEU A 16 5.79 -22.90 -30.43
CA LEU A 16 6.26 -21.65 -31.03
C LEU A 16 6.11 -20.47 -30.06
N GLN A 17 5.01 -20.39 -29.29
CA GLN A 17 4.84 -19.39 -28.24
C GLN A 17 5.85 -19.56 -27.09
N ALA A 18 6.13 -20.79 -26.65
CA ALA A 18 7.16 -21.05 -25.63
C ALA A 18 8.60 -20.71 -26.11
N SER A 19 8.88 -20.76 -27.41
CA SER A 19 10.19 -20.40 -27.98
C SER A 19 10.40 -18.89 -28.19
N GLN A 20 9.36 -18.08 -27.99
CA GLN A 20 9.40 -16.62 -28.17
C GLN A 20 9.46 -15.84 -26.84
N LEU A 21 9.36 -16.52 -25.70
CA LEU A 21 9.49 -15.87 -24.40
C LEU A 21 10.94 -15.38 -24.22
N PRO A 22 11.14 -14.11 -23.84
CA PRO A 22 12.48 -13.57 -23.57
C PRO A 22 13.16 -14.27 -22.38
N ILE A 23 12.38 -15.00 -21.57
CA ILE A 23 12.78 -15.62 -20.31
C ILE A 23 12.07 -16.97 -20.19
N ASP A 24 12.79 -18.05 -19.85
CA ASP A 24 12.24 -19.40 -19.64
C ASP A 24 11.62 -19.52 -18.23
N PRO A 25 10.29 -19.52 -18.07
CA PRO A 25 9.64 -19.46 -16.75
C PRO A 25 9.91 -20.72 -15.92
N VAL A 26 10.08 -21.87 -16.58
CA VAL A 26 10.36 -23.15 -15.90
C VAL A 26 11.74 -23.12 -15.24
N LYS A 27 12.74 -22.56 -15.93
CA LYS A 27 14.09 -22.41 -15.38
C LYS A 27 14.14 -21.40 -14.25
N ILE A 28 13.41 -20.28 -14.36
CA ILE A 28 13.36 -19.30 -13.29
C ILE A 28 12.69 -19.88 -12.05
N LYS A 29 11.54 -20.54 -12.21
CA LYS A 29 10.88 -21.21 -11.10
C LYS A 29 11.82 -22.19 -10.40
N ALA A 30 12.47 -23.07 -11.16
CA ALA A 30 13.40 -24.06 -10.60
C ALA A 30 14.57 -23.40 -9.85
N MET A 31 15.05 -22.25 -10.34
CA MET A 31 16.09 -21.48 -9.67
C MET A 31 15.61 -20.79 -8.39
N ILE A 32 14.42 -20.18 -8.41
CA ILE A 32 13.81 -19.57 -7.21
C ILE A 32 13.59 -20.65 -6.15
N ASP A 33 13.01 -21.79 -6.53
CA ASP A 33 12.81 -22.93 -5.63
C ASP A 33 14.13 -23.44 -5.03
N TYR A 34 15.22 -23.44 -5.82
CA TYR A 34 16.57 -23.76 -5.35
C TYR A 34 17.08 -22.76 -4.30
N TYR A 35 16.94 -21.46 -4.53
CA TYR A 35 17.36 -20.43 -3.57
C TYR A 35 16.51 -20.44 -2.29
N ILE A 36 15.18 -20.62 -2.40
CA ILE A 36 14.30 -20.77 -1.23
C ILE A 36 14.77 -21.92 -0.35
N ALA A 37 15.09 -23.08 -0.94
CA ALA A 37 15.59 -24.23 -0.21
C ALA A 37 16.93 -23.92 0.49
N GLY A 38 17.87 -23.30 -0.23
CA GLY A 38 19.18 -22.92 0.33
C GLY A 38 19.08 -21.91 1.48
N TYR A 39 18.19 -20.90 1.38
CA TYR A 39 18.00 -19.91 2.45
C TYR A 39 17.24 -20.48 3.64
N ARG A 40 16.31 -21.42 3.42
CA ARG A 40 15.68 -22.18 4.50
C ARG A 40 16.71 -23.00 5.28
N GLU A 41 17.65 -23.65 4.59
CA GLU A 41 18.72 -24.40 5.25
C GLU A 41 19.62 -23.49 6.08
N GLN A 42 20.00 -22.33 5.55
CA GLN A 42 20.80 -21.34 6.28
C GLN A 42 20.06 -20.79 7.49
N LEU A 43 18.79 -20.41 7.38
CA LEU A 43 17.99 -19.92 8.51
C LEU A 43 17.89 -20.95 9.64
N LEU A 44 17.90 -22.25 9.30
CA LEU A 44 17.85 -23.36 10.24
C LEU A 44 19.23 -23.82 10.71
N ASP A 45 20.30 -23.11 10.34
CA ASP A 45 21.64 -23.39 10.85
C ASP A 45 21.74 -23.00 12.33
N ARG A 46 22.16 -23.95 13.16
CA ARG A 46 22.22 -23.75 14.62
C ARG A 46 23.29 -22.73 14.99
N ASP A 47 24.46 -22.79 14.37
CA ASP A 47 25.58 -21.94 14.73
C ASP A 47 25.29 -20.49 14.34
N LEU A 48 24.64 -20.27 13.18
CA LEU A 48 24.09 -18.97 12.77
C LEU A 48 23.12 -18.41 13.82
N LEU A 49 22.09 -19.18 14.18
CA LEU A 49 21.07 -18.74 15.14
C LEU A 49 21.66 -18.47 16.53
N GLU A 50 22.63 -19.26 16.99
CA GLU A 50 23.34 -19.03 18.26
C GLU A 50 24.16 -17.74 18.23
N GLN A 51 24.85 -17.46 17.12
CA GLN A 51 25.58 -16.19 16.93
C GLN A 51 24.62 -15.00 16.94
N THR A 52 23.56 -15.06 16.14
CA THR A 52 22.53 -14.01 16.05
C THR A 52 21.90 -13.68 17.41
N VAL A 53 21.57 -14.69 18.22
CA VAL A 53 21.01 -14.49 19.56
C VAL A 53 22.05 -13.92 20.54
N ALA A 54 23.34 -14.23 20.35
CA ALA A 54 24.42 -13.80 21.24
C ALA A 54 24.91 -12.36 20.98
N GLU A 55 24.68 -11.82 19.77
CA GLU A 55 25.11 -10.47 19.38
C GLU A 55 24.31 -9.34 20.08
N ASP A 56 23.21 -9.67 20.78
CA ASP A 56 22.35 -8.73 21.53
C ASP A 56 21.96 -7.49 20.71
N GLU A 57 21.77 -7.67 19.40
CA GLU A 57 21.18 -6.66 18.53
C GLU A 57 19.70 -6.49 18.87
N MET A 58 19.26 -5.25 18.96
CA MET A 58 17.96 -4.89 19.54
C MET A 58 16.73 -5.46 18.77
N LEU A 59 16.93 -6.13 17.63
CA LEU A 59 15.88 -6.53 16.68
C LEU A 59 16.16 -7.87 15.94
N TRP A 60 16.99 -8.78 16.46
CA TRP A 60 17.31 -10.04 15.74
C TRP A 60 16.09 -10.95 15.52
N ASP A 61 15.11 -10.92 16.42
CA ASP A 61 13.83 -11.61 16.30
C ASP A 61 12.99 -11.06 15.15
N ILE A 62 13.07 -9.74 14.90
CA ILE A 62 12.45 -9.09 13.73
C ILE A 62 13.04 -9.63 12.43
N ASN A 63 14.36 -9.79 12.36
CA ASN A 63 15.01 -10.32 11.16
C ASN A 63 14.57 -11.76 10.86
N ILE A 64 14.44 -12.62 11.88
CA ILE A 64 14.01 -14.01 11.69
C ILE A 64 12.58 -14.08 11.15
N TRP A 65 11.63 -13.34 11.72
CA TRP A 65 10.26 -13.38 11.20
C TRP A 65 10.18 -12.79 9.78
N LYS A 66 10.90 -11.69 9.49
CA LYS A 66 10.99 -11.08 8.15
C LYS A 66 11.51 -12.07 7.12
N ILE A 67 12.57 -12.83 7.44
CA ILE A 67 13.09 -13.87 6.56
C ILE A 67 12.03 -14.94 6.28
N VAL A 68 11.34 -15.44 7.31
CA VAL A 68 10.25 -16.44 7.14
C VAL A 68 9.13 -15.89 6.25
N ALA A 69 8.73 -14.65 6.50
CA ALA A 69 7.72 -13.93 5.73
C ALA A 69 8.12 -13.79 4.26
N ARG A 70 9.31 -13.27 3.98
CA ARG A 70 9.86 -13.07 2.63
C ARG A 70 10.09 -14.38 1.87
N LEU A 71 10.54 -15.45 2.53
CA LEU A 71 10.64 -16.78 1.91
C LEU A 71 9.25 -17.31 1.51
N THR A 72 8.25 -17.07 2.35
CA THR A 72 6.88 -17.49 2.06
C THR A 72 6.28 -16.68 0.91
N THR A 73 6.59 -15.38 0.82
CA THR A 73 6.21 -14.54 -0.32
C THR A 73 6.86 -15.02 -1.62
N ALA A 74 8.17 -15.27 -1.61
CA ALA A 74 8.87 -15.79 -2.78
C ALA A 74 8.30 -17.14 -3.25
N LEU A 75 7.97 -18.04 -2.31
CA LEU A 75 7.32 -19.33 -2.62
C LEU A 75 5.94 -19.12 -3.25
N ARG A 76 5.14 -18.22 -2.67
CA ARG A 76 3.80 -17.91 -3.17
C ARG A 76 3.88 -17.46 -4.61
N GLN A 77 4.72 -16.47 -4.88
CA GLN A 77 4.80 -15.87 -6.19
C GLN A 77 5.42 -16.84 -7.22
N SER A 78 6.45 -17.62 -6.85
CA SER A 78 7.01 -18.72 -7.66
C SER A 78 5.96 -19.76 -8.09
N ASN A 79 4.97 -20.04 -7.23
CA ASN A 79 3.89 -20.98 -7.48
C ASN A 79 2.64 -20.36 -8.11
N CYS A 80 2.59 -19.03 -8.29
CA CYS A 80 1.55 -18.38 -9.06
C CYS A 80 1.84 -18.57 -10.55
N ASP A 81 0.79 -18.77 -11.34
CA ASP A 81 0.93 -18.70 -12.80
C ASP A 81 1.12 -17.21 -13.17
N PRO A 82 2.26 -16.84 -13.79
CA PRO A 82 2.55 -15.45 -14.16
C PRO A 82 1.55 -14.87 -15.18
N TYR A 83 0.70 -15.71 -15.78
CA TYR A 83 -0.32 -15.31 -16.76
C TYR A 83 -1.74 -15.27 -16.18
N SER A 84 -1.92 -15.58 -14.89
CA SER A 84 -3.22 -15.60 -14.24
C SER A 84 -3.34 -14.46 -13.22
N ASP A 85 -4.29 -13.56 -13.44
CA ASP A 85 -4.71 -12.52 -12.48
C ASP A 85 -5.29 -13.09 -11.17
N SER A 86 -5.44 -14.42 -11.05
CA SER A 86 -5.83 -15.05 -9.79
C SER A 86 -4.67 -15.07 -8.79
N TYR A 87 -4.45 -13.94 -8.12
CA TYR A 87 -3.62 -13.82 -6.92
C TYR A 87 -4.07 -14.75 -5.76
N PHE A 88 -5.14 -15.55 -5.95
CA PHE A 88 -5.83 -16.35 -4.95
C PHE A 88 -6.00 -17.82 -5.37
N ASN A 89 -4.93 -18.47 -5.83
CA ASN A 89 -4.93 -19.93 -6.00
C ASN A 89 -4.93 -20.62 -4.60
N GLU A 90 -6.04 -21.27 -4.23
CA GLU A 90 -6.19 -21.98 -2.95
C GLU A 90 -5.09 -23.02 -2.68
N GLN A 91 -4.60 -23.67 -3.74
CA GLN A 91 -3.51 -24.64 -3.62
C GLN A 91 -2.20 -23.94 -3.20
N THR A 92 -1.85 -22.85 -3.88
CA THR A 92 -0.67 -22.04 -3.55
C THR A 92 -0.73 -21.49 -2.13
N ILE A 93 -1.91 -21.00 -1.70
CA ILE A 93 -2.15 -20.53 -0.32
C ILE A 93 -1.90 -21.66 0.69
N THR A 94 -2.40 -22.86 0.42
CA THR A 94 -2.23 -24.03 1.28
C THR A 94 -0.77 -24.46 1.38
N GLU A 95 -0.04 -24.45 0.26
CA GLU A 95 1.38 -24.76 0.20
C GLU A 95 2.23 -23.74 0.97
N CYS A 96 1.92 -22.44 0.85
CA CYS A 96 2.59 -21.38 1.60
C CYS A 96 2.39 -21.51 3.11
N ARG A 97 1.15 -21.76 3.56
CA ARG A 97 0.87 -22.01 4.98
C ARG A 97 1.57 -23.25 5.49
N ARG A 98 1.61 -24.32 4.70
CA ARG A 98 2.34 -25.55 5.05
C ARG A 98 3.84 -25.25 5.20
N PHE A 99 4.43 -24.57 4.23
CA PHE A 99 5.83 -24.17 4.25
C PHE A 99 6.18 -23.35 5.50
N ALA A 100 5.42 -22.28 5.78
CA ALA A 100 5.65 -21.45 6.96
C ALA A 100 5.45 -22.24 8.27
N THR A 101 4.43 -23.10 8.34
CA THR A 101 4.18 -23.98 9.50
C THR A 101 5.35 -24.93 9.73
N ASP A 102 5.85 -25.56 8.67
CA ASP A 102 6.95 -26.52 8.77
C ASP A 102 8.25 -25.80 9.15
N LEU A 103 8.50 -24.62 8.60
CA LEU A 103 9.65 -23.79 8.96
C LEU A 103 9.62 -23.34 10.43
N LEU A 104 8.48 -22.84 10.92
CA LEU A 104 8.29 -22.49 12.34
C LEU A 104 8.39 -23.71 13.26
N ARG A 105 7.95 -24.89 12.81
CA ARG A 105 8.09 -26.15 13.57
C ARG A 105 9.55 -26.56 13.64
N ASP A 106 10.32 -26.39 12.58
CA ASP A 106 11.75 -26.73 12.56
C ASP A 106 12.56 -25.74 13.43
N LEU A 107 12.26 -24.44 13.34
CA LEU A 107 12.79 -23.44 14.29
C LEU A 107 12.47 -23.80 15.74
N GLN A 108 11.25 -24.28 16.05
CA GLN A 108 10.88 -24.73 17.39
C GLN A 108 11.67 -25.96 17.88
N LYS A 109 12.13 -26.83 16.97
CA LYS A 109 12.97 -27.97 17.36
C LYS A 109 14.35 -27.48 17.77
N ILE A 110 14.94 -26.58 16.99
CA ILE A 110 16.27 -26.02 17.22
C ILE A 110 16.28 -25.09 18.44
N SER A 111 15.21 -24.31 18.65
CA SER A 111 15.10 -23.36 19.75
C SER A 111 15.21 -24.01 21.13
N LYS A 112 14.93 -25.31 21.26
CA LYS A 112 15.08 -26.04 22.53
C LYS A 112 16.49 -25.96 23.10
N ASP A 113 17.47 -25.82 22.22
CA ASP A 113 18.89 -25.76 22.55
C ASP A 113 19.44 -24.32 22.53
N ILE A 114 18.61 -23.32 22.19
CA ILE A 114 18.95 -21.89 22.12
C ILE A 114 17.97 -21.09 22.99
N PRO A 115 18.28 -20.81 24.28
CA PRO A 115 17.34 -20.21 25.22
C PRO A 115 16.74 -18.87 24.78
N GLY A 116 17.53 -17.98 24.17
CA GLY A 116 17.04 -16.69 23.66
C GLY A 116 16.03 -16.86 22.53
N LEU A 117 16.29 -17.78 21.59
CA LEU A 117 15.33 -18.15 20.54
C LEU A 117 14.05 -18.74 21.11
N ALA A 118 14.14 -19.63 22.11
CA ALA A 118 12.96 -20.19 22.76
C ALA A 118 12.06 -19.13 23.42
N ALA A 119 12.67 -18.09 24.00
CA ALA A 119 11.94 -17.00 24.65
C ALA A 119 11.15 -16.13 23.66
N LYS A 120 11.73 -15.85 22.48
CA LYS A 120 11.14 -14.99 21.44
C LYS A 120 10.32 -15.73 20.38
N LEU A 121 10.42 -17.05 20.30
CA LEU A 121 9.66 -17.86 19.33
C LEU A 121 8.13 -17.64 19.36
N PRO A 122 7.45 -17.42 20.51
CA PRO A 122 6.03 -17.09 20.50
C PRO A 122 5.69 -15.80 19.74
N GLU A 123 6.51 -14.76 19.90
CA GLU A 123 6.37 -13.45 19.24
C GLU A 123 6.64 -13.58 17.74
N ILE A 124 7.77 -14.21 17.37
CA ILE A 124 8.10 -14.53 15.96
C ILE A 124 6.97 -15.29 15.27
N LYS A 125 6.36 -16.27 15.94
CA LYS A 125 5.21 -17.01 15.39
C LYS A 125 4.02 -16.10 15.17
N GLN A 126 3.71 -15.23 16.13
CA GLN A 126 2.60 -14.30 16.03
C GLN A 126 2.79 -13.37 14.83
N ASP A 127 3.95 -12.74 14.68
CA ASP A 127 4.25 -11.80 13.59
C ASP A 127 4.17 -12.46 12.21
N VAL A 128 4.71 -13.69 12.08
CA VAL A 128 4.57 -14.47 10.84
C VAL A 128 3.10 -14.76 10.52
N TRP A 129 2.28 -15.09 11.53
CA TRP A 129 0.86 -15.35 11.29
C TRP A 129 0.08 -14.09 10.92
N GLU A 130 0.37 -12.96 11.57
CA GLU A 130 -0.21 -11.65 11.22
C GLU A 130 0.13 -11.27 9.77
N PHE A 131 1.40 -11.43 9.37
CA PHE A 131 1.84 -11.23 7.99
C PHE A 131 1.11 -12.15 7.00
N LEU A 132 1.00 -13.44 7.31
CA LEU A 132 0.30 -14.40 6.46
C LEU A 132 -1.20 -14.11 6.34
N ASP A 133 -1.82 -13.56 7.38
CA ASP A 133 -3.23 -13.19 7.34
C ASP A 133 -3.47 -11.91 6.51
N VAL A 134 -2.51 -10.97 6.49
CA VAL A 134 -2.52 -9.79 5.60
C VAL A 134 -2.33 -10.19 4.13
N ILE A 135 -1.40 -11.10 3.87
CA ILE A 135 -1.00 -11.47 2.49
C ILE A 135 -1.88 -12.58 1.91
N LEU A 136 -2.51 -13.42 2.74
CA LEU A 136 -3.39 -14.54 2.35
C LEU A 136 -4.80 -14.43 2.99
N PRO A 137 -5.60 -13.39 2.68
CA PRO A 137 -6.81 -13.00 3.43
C PRO A 137 -8.02 -13.94 3.31
N ASN A 138 -7.92 -15.06 2.59
CA ASN A 138 -9.06 -15.92 2.23
C ASN A 138 -9.05 -17.38 2.72
N SER A 139 -8.05 -17.82 3.47
CA SER A 139 -8.14 -19.15 4.11
C SER A 139 -8.48 -18.96 5.58
N GLN A 140 -9.61 -19.52 6.04
CA GLN A 140 -9.96 -19.58 7.46
C GLN A 140 -8.73 -19.90 8.32
N PRO A 141 -8.50 -19.21 9.46
CA PRO A 141 -7.53 -19.70 10.42
C PRO A 141 -7.94 -21.14 10.74
N THR A 142 -7.07 -22.11 10.45
CA THR A 142 -7.35 -23.50 10.79
C THR A 142 -7.57 -23.50 12.31
N GLN A 143 -8.79 -23.81 12.73
CA GLN A 143 -9.31 -23.75 14.11
C GLN A 143 -8.48 -24.51 15.17
N ALA A 144 -7.32 -25.07 14.80
CA ALA A 144 -6.45 -25.84 15.66
C ALA A 144 -5.50 -25.00 16.55
N MET A 145 -5.48 -23.66 16.45
CA MET A 145 -4.69 -22.80 17.36
C MET A 145 -5.51 -21.77 18.17
N ARG A 146 -6.84 -21.80 18.08
CA ARG A 146 -7.72 -21.02 18.99
C ARG A 146 -8.71 -21.97 19.64
N SER A 147 -8.30 -22.58 20.75
CA SER A 147 -9.22 -23.34 21.59
C SER A 147 -10.25 -22.39 22.20
N SER A 148 -11.54 -22.55 21.85
CA SER A 148 -12.71 -22.42 22.75
C SER A 148 -13.99 -22.87 22.03
N THR A 149 -14.80 -23.67 22.72
CA THR A 149 -15.95 -24.47 22.28
C THR A 149 -17.21 -23.61 22.02
N LEU A 150 -18.09 -24.01 21.07
CA LEU A 150 -19.45 -23.48 20.91
C LEU A 150 -20.50 -24.61 20.99
N GLU A 151 -21.53 -24.45 21.83
CA GLU A 151 -22.79 -25.20 21.81
C GLU A 151 -23.97 -24.24 21.61
N LEU A 152 -25.00 -24.70 20.87
CA LEU A 152 -26.25 -23.99 20.65
C LEU A 152 -27.27 -24.37 21.73
N GLN A 153 -27.84 -23.38 22.44
CA GLN A 153 -29.06 -23.59 23.22
C GLN A 153 -30.16 -22.60 22.84
N ARG A 154 -31.38 -23.12 22.81
CA ARG A 154 -32.62 -22.33 22.69
C ARG A 154 -33.16 -22.10 24.09
N ASP A 155 -33.56 -20.87 24.40
CA ASP A 155 -34.33 -20.63 25.60
C ASP A 155 -35.80 -21.09 25.42
N GLU A 156 -36.54 -21.12 26.53
CA GLU A 156 -37.93 -21.60 26.57
C GLU A 156 -38.90 -20.75 25.74
N SER A 157 -38.47 -19.57 25.26
CA SER A 157 -39.25 -18.70 24.38
C SER A 157 -38.97 -18.92 22.89
N GLY A 158 -37.98 -19.76 22.55
CA GLY A 158 -37.55 -20.01 21.18
C GLY A 158 -36.64 -18.92 20.61
N ALA A 159 -36.23 -17.93 21.41
CA ALA A 159 -35.25 -16.94 21.02
C ALA A 159 -33.84 -17.57 21.04
N VAL A 160 -33.10 -17.36 19.94
CA VAL A 160 -31.70 -17.76 19.85
C VAL A 160 -30.87 -16.64 20.47
N SER A 161 -30.32 -16.87 21.65
CA SER A 161 -29.36 -15.97 22.28
C SER A 161 -27.95 -16.47 22.03
N LEU A 162 -27.15 -15.68 21.31
CA LEU A 162 -25.72 -15.87 21.15
C LEU A 162 -25.01 -14.95 22.16
N GLN A 163 -24.49 -15.51 23.25
CA GLN A 163 -23.40 -14.87 24.00
C GLN A 163 -22.43 -15.96 24.46
N THR A 164 -21.16 -15.91 24.06
CA THR A 164 -20.21 -14.94 24.61
C THR A 164 -19.11 -14.50 23.62
N ILE A 165 -18.94 -13.17 23.58
CA ILE A 165 -17.73 -12.33 23.55
C ILE A 165 -16.45 -12.98 22.96
N PRO A 166 -15.96 -12.50 21.80
CA PRO A 166 -14.56 -12.69 21.40
C PRO A 166 -13.64 -12.10 22.47
N ALA A 167 -12.56 -12.78 22.84
CA ALA A 167 -11.46 -12.14 23.55
C ALA A 167 -11.00 -10.93 22.70
N ASP A 168 -11.33 -9.75 23.23
CA ASP A 168 -10.97 -8.37 22.93
C ASP A 168 -10.53 -8.06 21.49
N LEU A 169 -11.51 -7.90 20.60
CA LEU A 169 -11.37 -7.01 19.43
C LEU A 169 -12.05 -5.69 19.76
N GLU A 170 -11.38 -4.58 19.46
CA GLU A 170 -11.98 -3.25 19.59
C GLU A 170 -13.26 -3.18 18.73
N PRO A 171 -14.30 -2.40 19.11
CA PRO A 171 -15.56 -2.33 18.38
C PRO A 171 -15.42 -2.04 16.87
N GLN A 172 -14.36 -1.35 16.47
CA GLN A 172 -14.02 -1.08 15.08
C GLN A 172 -13.46 -2.31 14.36
N GLU A 173 -12.56 -3.08 14.98
CA GLU A 173 -12.00 -4.29 14.39
C GLU A 173 -13.09 -5.34 14.16
N LEU A 174 -14.05 -5.41 15.09
CA LEU A 174 -15.25 -6.23 14.94
C LEU A 174 -16.10 -5.76 13.74
N PHE A 175 -16.29 -4.45 13.58
CA PHE A 175 -17.02 -3.90 12.43
C PHE A 175 -16.33 -4.25 11.10
N HIS A 176 -15.00 -4.08 11.00
CA HIS A 176 -14.24 -4.44 9.79
C HIS A 176 -14.27 -5.93 9.50
N GLN A 177 -14.17 -6.79 10.52
CA GLN A 177 -14.32 -8.22 10.36
C GLN A 177 -15.70 -8.57 9.77
N ARG A 178 -16.77 -8.01 10.33
CA ARG A 178 -18.15 -8.23 9.85
C ARG A 178 -18.38 -7.66 8.46
N TYR A 179 -17.76 -6.53 8.13
CA TYR A 179 -17.81 -5.94 6.79
C TYR A 179 -17.13 -6.83 5.75
N ARG A 180 -15.97 -7.43 6.10
CA ARG A 180 -15.31 -8.42 5.25
C ARG A 180 -16.18 -9.66 5.05
N GLU A 181 -16.85 -10.15 6.08
CA GLU A 181 -17.83 -11.24 5.97
C GLU A 181 -18.97 -10.87 5.00
N TYR A 182 -19.53 -9.67 5.13
CA TYR A 182 -20.56 -9.14 4.24
C TYR A 182 -20.10 -9.11 2.77
N ILE A 183 -18.88 -8.64 2.48
CA ILE A 183 -18.37 -8.63 1.10
C ILE A 183 -18.26 -10.05 0.53
N LYS A 184 -17.77 -11.00 1.33
CA LYS A 184 -17.57 -12.41 0.92
C LYS A 184 -18.89 -13.15 0.66
N MET A 185 -20.01 -12.65 1.21
CA MET A 185 -21.32 -13.29 1.10
C MET A 185 -22.00 -13.18 -0.28
N GLY A 186 -21.47 -12.40 -1.24
CA GLY A 186 -22.04 -12.30 -2.59
C GLY A 186 -23.54 -11.99 -2.58
N ASP A 187 -24.36 -12.73 -3.34
CA ASP A 187 -25.82 -12.61 -3.38
C ASP A 187 -26.55 -13.67 -2.53
N THR A 188 -25.96 -14.08 -1.42
CA THR A 188 -26.63 -15.01 -0.50
C THR A 188 -27.82 -14.34 0.20
N PRO A 189 -28.88 -15.11 0.57
CA PRO A 189 -30.04 -14.58 1.28
C PRO A 189 -29.70 -13.88 2.61
N ASP A 190 -28.63 -14.33 3.26
CA ASP A 190 -28.17 -13.81 4.56
C ASP A 190 -27.39 -12.49 4.45
N ARG A 191 -27.06 -12.04 3.22
CA ARG A 191 -26.31 -10.82 2.95
C ARG A 191 -27.05 -9.57 3.45
N ALA A 192 -28.37 -9.53 3.31
CA ALA A 192 -29.20 -8.42 3.77
C ALA A 192 -29.23 -8.32 5.31
N ALA A 193 -29.28 -9.47 6.00
CA ALA A 193 -29.21 -9.53 7.46
C ALA A 193 -27.83 -9.04 7.95
N ARG A 194 -26.74 -9.46 7.30
CA ARG A 194 -25.39 -9.00 7.67
C ARG A 194 -25.18 -7.50 7.45
N LEU A 195 -25.74 -6.95 6.37
CA LEU A 195 -25.72 -5.49 6.14
C LEU A 195 -26.50 -4.74 7.23
N GLN A 196 -27.64 -5.30 7.66
CA GLN A 196 -28.45 -4.71 8.71
C GLN A 196 -27.71 -4.73 10.06
N GLU A 197 -27.01 -5.81 10.40
CA GLU A 197 -26.18 -5.87 11.61
C GLU A 197 -25.05 -4.81 11.60
N LEU A 198 -24.41 -4.58 10.45
CA LEU A 198 -23.39 -3.53 10.31
C LEU A 198 -23.99 -2.15 10.53
N ARG A 199 -25.16 -1.88 9.95
CA ARG A 199 -25.89 -0.62 10.14
C ARG A 199 -26.29 -0.41 11.60
N GLU A 200 -26.78 -1.45 12.27
CA GLU A 200 -27.16 -1.39 13.69
C GLU A 200 -25.95 -1.17 14.60
N SER A 201 -24.82 -1.82 14.30
CA SER A 201 -23.55 -1.60 15.01
C SER A 201 -23.09 -0.14 14.87
N LEU A 202 -23.17 0.41 13.66
CA LEU A 202 -22.82 1.81 13.40
C LEU A 202 -23.77 2.75 14.13
N ASP A 203 -25.08 2.53 14.05
CA ASP A 203 -26.10 3.35 14.72
C ASP A 203 -25.92 3.35 16.25
N ALA A 204 -25.55 2.21 16.85
CA ALA A 204 -25.24 2.12 18.27
C ALA A 204 -23.99 2.94 18.66
N ARG A 205 -22.93 2.89 17.84
CA ARG A 205 -21.71 3.67 18.07
C ARG A 205 -21.94 5.17 17.86
N ILE A 206 -22.75 5.56 16.87
CA ILE A 206 -23.19 6.96 16.68
C ILE A 206 -23.95 7.46 17.90
N ALA A 207 -24.84 6.64 18.46
CA ALA A 207 -25.58 7.01 19.66
C ALA A 207 -24.65 7.20 20.87
N ALA A 208 -23.68 6.31 21.05
CA ALA A 208 -22.68 6.41 22.13
C ALA A 208 -21.78 7.65 21.98
N ALA A 209 -21.47 8.07 20.75
CA ALA A 209 -20.63 9.24 20.48
C ALA A 209 -21.21 10.57 20.99
N ARG A 210 -22.54 10.64 21.23
CA ARG A 210 -23.21 11.86 21.73
C ARG A 210 -22.79 12.27 23.13
N ASP A 211 -22.31 11.31 23.92
CA ASP A 211 -21.96 11.50 25.33
C ASP A 211 -20.44 11.57 25.56
N MET A 212 -19.64 11.64 24.48
CA MET A 212 -18.18 11.71 24.54
C MET A 212 -17.66 13.04 25.13
N GLN A 213 -16.48 13.00 25.74
CA GLN A 213 -15.82 14.17 26.33
C GLN A 213 -14.84 14.81 25.35
N ARG A 214 -14.41 16.05 25.64
CA ARG A 214 -13.56 16.89 24.76
C ARG A 214 -12.31 16.17 24.24
N ASP A 215 -11.62 15.42 25.09
CA ASP A 215 -10.34 14.79 24.76
C ASP A 215 -10.49 13.53 23.89
N ASP A 216 -11.72 13.02 23.74
CA ASP A 216 -12.05 11.78 23.01
C ASP A 216 -12.76 12.05 21.67
N ILE A 217 -12.75 13.28 21.14
CA ILE A 217 -13.57 13.62 19.95
C ILE A 217 -12.92 13.16 18.64
N ASP A 218 -11.61 13.35 18.42
CA ASP A 218 -11.05 13.16 17.06
C ASP A 218 -11.16 11.70 16.55
N TRP A 219 -10.53 10.78 17.28
CA TRP A 219 -10.36 9.39 16.87
C TRP A 219 -11.68 8.63 16.68
N PRO A 220 -12.68 8.71 17.58
CA PRO A 220 -13.93 8.01 17.38
C PRO A 220 -14.72 8.53 16.18
N PHE A 221 -14.72 9.84 15.93
CA PHE A 221 -15.42 10.40 14.77
C PHE A 221 -14.69 10.10 13.46
N TYR A 222 -13.36 10.08 13.44
CA TYR A 222 -12.56 9.58 12.33
C TYR A 222 -13.01 8.17 11.92
N TYR A 223 -13.04 7.23 12.86
CA TYR A 223 -13.42 5.85 12.58
C TYR A 223 -14.90 5.69 12.23
N LEU A 224 -15.80 6.45 12.86
CA LEU A 224 -17.22 6.43 12.50
C LEU A 224 -17.45 6.92 11.07
N LEU A 225 -16.77 7.99 10.66
CA LEU A 225 -16.84 8.51 9.29
C LEU A 225 -16.33 7.48 8.28
N GLY A 226 -15.15 6.90 8.52
CA GLY A 226 -14.58 5.89 7.62
C GLY A 226 -15.42 4.61 7.52
N ASP A 227 -15.98 4.14 8.64
CA ASP A 227 -16.88 2.98 8.66
C ASP A 227 -18.20 3.24 7.90
N ALA A 228 -18.77 4.44 8.06
CA ALA A 228 -19.98 4.86 7.35
C ALA A 228 -19.75 5.04 5.85
N ASP A 229 -18.63 5.65 5.46
CA ASP A 229 -18.25 5.83 4.06
C ASP A 229 -17.98 4.48 3.37
N THR A 230 -17.26 3.58 4.05
CA THR A 230 -17.02 2.21 3.58
C THR A 230 -18.31 1.45 3.26
N LEU A 231 -19.37 1.67 4.03
CA LEU A 231 -20.70 1.16 3.71
C LEU A 231 -21.32 1.92 2.52
N HIS A 232 -21.29 3.25 2.53
CA HIS A 232 -21.89 4.08 1.48
C HIS A 232 -21.29 3.82 0.09
N LEU A 233 -19.97 3.72 -0.03
CA LEU A 233 -19.29 3.40 -1.29
C LEU A 233 -19.76 2.06 -1.86
N ARG A 234 -20.12 1.11 -0.98
CA ARG A 234 -20.53 -0.23 -1.39
C ARG A 234 -22.01 -0.34 -1.71
N THR A 235 -22.87 0.38 -1.00
CA THR A 235 -24.33 0.30 -1.15
C THR A 235 -24.90 1.40 -2.04
N GLN A 236 -24.21 2.55 -2.11
CA GLN A 236 -24.70 3.82 -2.64
C GLN A 236 -26.07 4.24 -2.06
N ASP A 237 -26.40 3.71 -0.88
CA ASP A 237 -27.70 3.89 -0.24
C ASP A 237 -27.79 5.26 0.42
N ILE A 238 -28.94 5.92 0.23
CA ILE A 238 -29.21 7.25 0.78
C ILE A 238 -29.22 7.29 2.31
N HIS A 239 -29.62 6.19 2.96
CA HIS A 239 -29.59 6.07 4.42
C HIS A 239 -28.16 5.97 4.94
N ASP A 240 -27.26 5.31 4.21
CA ASP A 240 -25.85 5.23 4.59
C ASP A 240 -25.17 6.60 4.44
N PHE A 241 -25.49 7.36 3.39
CA PHE A 241 -25.08 8.76 3.28
C PHE A 241 -25.65 9.64 4.41
N THR A 242 -26.91 9.41 4.81
CA THR A 242 -27.52 10.13 5.93
C THR A 242 -26.78 9.87 7.25
N ARG A 243 -26.21 8.67 7.44
CA ARG A 243 -25.37 8.38 8.60
C ARG A 243 -24.09 9.21 8.59
N ILE A 244 -23.42 9.34 7.44
CA ILE A 244 -22.24 10.21 7.29
C ILE A 244 -22.59 11.65 7.69
N CYS A 245 -23.68 12.21 7.14
CA CYS A 245 -24.15 13.55 7.53
C CYS A 245 -24.43 13.67 9.04
N THR A 246 -25.02 12.63 9.63
CA THR A 246 -25.32 12.61 11.07
C THR A 246 -24.04 12.62 11.91
N ILE A 247 -23.05 11.80 11.53
CA ILE A 247 -21.75 11.74 12.21
C ILE A 247 -21.02 13.08 12.09
N ALA A 248 -20.94 13.64 10.87
CA ALA A 248 -20.29 14.93 10.63
C ALA A 248 -20.96 16.07 11.42
N SER A 249 -22.29 16.10 11.45
CA SER A 249 -23.05 17.07 12.25
C SER A 249 -22.80 16.93 13.75
N LEU A 250 -22.70 15.70 14.26
CA LEU A 250 -22.41 15.45 15.67
C LEU A 250 -21.00 15.91 16.04
N CYS A 251 -20.01 15.58 15.20
CA CYS A 251 -18.64 16.07 15.37
C CYS A 251 -18.60 17.60 15.44
N GLN A 252 -19.35 18.27 14.55
CA GLN A 252 -19.46 19.72 14.54
C GLN A 252 -20.12 20.29 15.79
N GLU A 253 -21.27 19.73 16.21
CA GLU A 253 -21.97 20.16 17.41
C GLU A 253 -21.07 20.04 18.65
N MET A 254 -20.35 18.92 18.76
CA MET A 254 -19.43 18.68 19.86
C MET A 254 -18.27 19.67 19.86
N ALA A 255 -17.64 19.91 18.71
CA ALA A 255 -16.60 20.92 18.62
C ALA A 255 -17.11 22.31 19.03
N TYR A 256 -18.29 22.72 18.57
CA TYR A 256 -18.87 24.01 18.93
C TYR A 256 -19.17 24.11 20.42
N ARG A 257 -19.72 23.04 21.02
CA ARG A 257 -20.04 22.98 22.44
C ARG A 257 -18.77 23.01 23.32
N HIS A 258 -17.76 22.21 22.99
CA HIS A 258 -16.60 22.02 23.86
C HIS A 258 -15.54 23.11 23.72
N PHE A 259 -15.42 23.72 22.55
CA PHE A 259 -14.44 24.80 22.29
C PHE A 259 -15.07 26.19 22.30
N GLY A 260 -16.40 26.30 22.49
CA GLY A 260 -17.12 27.56 22.34
C GLY A 260 -16.94 28.17 20.95
N TYR A 261 -16.72 27.31 19.96
CA TYR A 261 -16.34 27.71 18.62
C TYR A 261 -17.56 28.26 17.89
N ASN A 262 -17.42 29.46 17.33
CA ASN A 262 -18.43 30.09 16.49
C ASN A 262 -17.76 30.63 15.23
N PRO A 263 -17.99 30.03 14.05
CA PRO A 263 -17.30 30.42 12.82
C PRO A 263 -17.52 31.88 12.41
N ALA A 264 -18.55 32.57 12.95
CA ALA A 264 -18.77 33.99 12.68
C ALA A 264 -17.89 34.93 13.54
N THR A 265 -17.32 34.44 14.63
CA THR A 265 -16.62 35.27 15.64
C THR A 265 -15.32 34.64 16.15
N THR A 266 -14.82 33.58 15.50
CA THR A 266 -13.59 32.89 15.93
C THR A 266 -12.35 33.73 15.66
N THR A 267 -11.36 33.53 16.53
CA THR A 267 -10.00 34.04 16.33
C THR A 267 -9.14 32.96 15.70
N LEU A 268 -8.06 33.37 15.01
CA LEU A 268 -7.08 32.43 14.46
C LEU A 268 -6.55 31.44 15.50
N SER A 269 -6.40 31.86 16.76
CA SER A 269 -5.98 30.97 17.85
C SER A 269 -7.02 29.88 18.15
N GLN A 270 -8.31 30.18 18.02
CA GLN A 270 -9.38 29.20 18.23
C GLN A 270 -9.52 28.27 17.03
N ASP A 271 -9.30 28.78 15.80
CA ASP A 271 -9.27 27.95 14.59
C ASP A 271 -8.15 26.91 14.67
N ARG A 272 -6.96 27.32 15.14
CA ARG A 272 -5.82 26.43 15.40
C ARG A 272 -6.12 25.42 16.49
N GLU A 273 -6.64 25.89 17.63
CA GLU A 273 -6.97 25.02 18.76
C GLU A 273 -7.98 23.95 18.34
N VAL A 274 -9.09 24.33 17.72
CA VAL A 274 -10.10 23.36 17.27
C VAL A 274 -9.54 22.42 16.23
N SER A 275 -8.84 22.93 15.20
CA SER A 275 -8.29 22.08 14.13
C SER A 275 -7.37 20.99 14.68
N ARG A 276 -6.57 21.28 15.71
CA ARG A 276 -5.72 20.30 16.38
C ARG A 276 -6.50 19.15 17.04
N TYR A 277 -7.70 19.42 17.55
CA TYR A 277 -8.49 18.43 18.30
C TYR A 277 -9.47 17.63 17.44
N ILE A 278 -9.66 17.99 16.17
CA ILE A 278 -10.58 17.29 15.24
C ILE A 278 -9.93 16.98 13.89
N SER A 279 -8.59 17.00 13.85
CA SER A 279 -7.81 16.96 12.61
C SER A 279 -8.11 15.70 11.80
N SER A 280 -8.13 14.53 12.43
CA SER A 280 -8.33 13.24 11.78
C SER A 280 -9.75 13.13 11.24
N ALA A 281 -10.76 13.48 12.04
CA ALA A 281 -12.16 13.44 11.62
C ALA A 281 -12.45 14.40 10.46
N GLN A 282 -11.87 15.60 10.46
CA GLN A 282 -12.05 16.55 9.37
C GLN A 282 -11.28 16.14 8.10
N GLN A 283 -10.12 15.48 8.23
CA GLN A 283 -9.39 14.89 7.10
C GLN A 283 -10.18 13.75 6.45
N GLU A 284 -10.79 12.88 7.26
CA GLU A 284 -11.67 11.83 6.74
C GLU A 284 -12.88 12.45 6.01
N LEU A 285 -13.48 13.49 6.59
CA LEU A 285 -14.57 14.21 5.93
C LEU A 285 -14.14 14.82 4.57
N CYS A 286 -12.92 15.36 4.48
CA CYS A 286 -12.34 15.83 3.22
C CYS A 286 -12.18 14.69 2.20
N THR A 287 -11.71 13.53 2.65
CA THR A 287 -11.54 12.33 1.82
C THR A 287 -12.88 11.85 1.27
N ILE A 288 -13.91 11.78 2.12
CA ILE A 288 -15.28 11.43 1.70
C ILE A 288 -15.79 12.42 0.64
N ILE A 289 -15.59 13.73 0.86
CA ILE A 289 -16.00 14.76 -0.10
C ILE A 289 -15.29 14.58 -1.45
N LYS A 290 -13.98 14.31 -1.44
CA LYS A 290 -13.21 14.00 -2.65
C LYS A 290 -13.80 12.81 -3.41
N LEU A 291 -14.04 11.69 -2.70
CA LEU A 291 -14.59 10.48 -3.30
C LEU A 291 -15.98 10.72 -3.92
N LEU A 292 -16.83 11.51 -3.24
CA LEU A 292 -18.12 11.92 -3.79
C LEU A 292 -17.95 12.75 -5.07
N LEU A 293 -17.04 13.72 -5.10
CA LEU A 293 -16.79 14.54 -6.28
C LEU A 293 -16.23 13.74 -7.48
N GLU A 294 -15.48 12.68 -7.20
CA GLU A 294 -14.83 11.84 -8.20
C GLU A 294 -15.76 10.76 -8.77
N PHE A 295 -16.52 10.06 -7.92
CA PHE A 295 -17.19 8.81 -8.30
C PHE A 295 -18.72 8.82 -8.24
N ASP A 296 -19.35 9.83 -7.64
CA ASP A 296 -20.81 9.84 -7.44
C ASP A 296 -21.51 10.77 -8.45
N ASP A 297 -22.55 10.26 -9.12
CA ASP A 297 -23.36 11.01 -10.09
C ASP A 297 -24.02 12.25 -9.46
N ASP A 298 -24.47 12.15 -8.21
CA ASP A 298 -25.03 13.25 -7.40
C ASP A 298 -23.96 13.86 -6.46
N GLY A 299 -22.69 13.55 -6.70
CA GLY A 299 -21.55 13.83 -5.83
C GLY A 299 -21.40 15.29 -5.44
N VAL A 300 -21.67 16.23 -6.35
CA VAL A 300 -21.61 17.66 -6.07
C VAL A 300 -22.63 18.07 -5.01
N ALA A 301 -23.87 17.58 -5.07
CA ALA A 301 -24.91 17.94 -4.11
C ALA A 301 -24.61 17.35 -2.73
N LYS A 302 -24.17 16.08 -2.69
CA LYS A 302 -23.75 15.40 -1.46
C LYS A 302 -22.52 16.06 -0.82
N ALA A 303 -21.51 16.39 -1.61
CA ALA A 303 -20.32 17.10 -1.17
C ALA A 303 -20.66 18.48 -0.59
N GLN A 304 -21.55 19.24 -1.25
CA GLN A 304 -22.04 20.52 -0.74
C GLN A 304 -22.79 20.36 0.59
N GLN A 305 -23.55 19.27 0.76
CA GLN A 305 -24.22 19.00 2.03
C GLN A 305 -23.20 18.74 3.16
N LEU A 306 -22.19 17.89 2.92
CA LEU A 306 -21.14 17.60 3.91
C LEU A 306 -20.26 18.80 4.23
N GLU A 307 -20.03 19.68 3.25
CA GLU A 307 -19.24 20.89 3.40
C GLU A 307 -19.77 21.83 4.51
N HIS A 308 -21.06 21.75 4.85
CA HIS A 308 -21.66 22.52 5.96
C HIS A 308 -21.12 22.11 7.34
N TYR A 309 -20.61 20.89 7.46
CA TYR A 309 -20.07 20.33 8.70
C TYR A 309 -18.56 20.51 8.85
N VAL A 310 -17.91 21.12 7.86
CA VAL A 310 -16.48 21.42 7.89
C VAL A 310 -16.24 22.61 8.80
N ILE A 311 -15.37 22.44 9.78
CA ILE A 311 -15.02 23.43 10.79
C ILE A 311 -13.65 24.02 10.52
N SER A 312 -12.67 23.15 10.22
CA SER A 312 -11.29 23.58 10.05
C SER A 312 -11.15 24.43 8.77
N PRO A 313 -10.66 25.68 8.86
CA PRO A 313 -10.48 26.52 7.68
C PRO A 313 -9.40 25.96 6.73
N TYR A 314 -8.45 25.18 7.25
CA TYR A 314 -7.44 24.47 6.46
C TYR A 314 -8.08 23.40 5.57
N ILE A 315 -8.91 22.54 6.18
CA ILE A 315 -9.66 21.50 5.46
C ILE A 315 -10.66 22.10 4.48
N LYS A 316 -11.26 23.25 4.84
CA LYS A 316 -12.13 23.99 3.94
C LYS A 316 -11.39 24.43 2.66
N ALA A 317 -10.16 24.90 2.80
CA ALA A 317 -9.34 25.29 1.65
C ALA A 317 -8.94 24.08 0.80
N GLU A 318 -8.66 22.92 1.42
CA GLU A 318 -8.40 21.68 0.68
C GLU A 318 -9.63 21.23 -0.12
N ILE A 319 -10.81 21.27 0.49
CA ILE A 319 -12.08 20.95 -0.19
C ILE A 319 -12.31 21.89 -1.37
N ASP A 320 -12.10 23.20 -1.18
CA ASP A 320 -12.19 24.16 -2.29
C ASP A 320 -11.25 23.81 -3.44
N ALA A 321 -10.04 23.32 -3.14
CA ALA A 321 -9.11 22.83 -4.15
C ALA A 321 -9.62 21.55 -4.85
N GLU A 322 -10.22 20.59 -4.13
CA GLU A 322 -10.80 19.37 -4.73
C GLU A 322 -11.91 19.68 -5.75
N TYR A 323 -12.79 20.64 -5.45
CA TYR A 323 -13.79 21.09 -6.43
C TYR A 323 -13.15 21.60 -7.72
N VAL A 324 -12.03 22.32 -7.62
CA VAL A 324 -11.31 22.84 -8.79
C VAL A 324 -10.65 21.71 -9.56
N ILE A 325 -9.98 20.78 -8.86
CA ILE A 325 -9.29 19.62 -9.45
C ILE A 325 -10.27 18.76 -10.26
N HIS A 326 -11.47 18.52 -9.73
CA HIS A 326 -12.50 17.73 -10.41
C HIS A 326 -13.36 18.54 -11.41
N GLY A 327 -12.97 19.79 -11.72
CA GLY A 327 -13.68 20.64 -12.69
C GLY A 327 -15.10 21.03 -12.28
N LYS A 328 -15.38 21.05 -10.97
CA LYS A 328 -16.68 21.37 -10.36
C LYS A 328 -16.74 22.80 -9.78
N ASP A 329 -15.89 23.71 -10.28
CA ASP A 329 -15.87 25.14 -9.92
C ASP A 329 -16.04 26.03 -11.18
N PRO A 330 -17.23 26.04 -11.82
CA PRO A 330 -17.44 26.73 -13.10
C PRO A 330 -17.28 28.26 -13.01
N GLU A 331 -17.48 28.83 -11.82
CA GLU A 331 -17.40 30.28 -11.59
C GLU A 331 -16.02 30.73 -11.08
N GLY A 332 -15.10 29.79 -10.81
CA GLY A 332 -13.75 30.08 -10.30
C GLY A 332 -13.74 30.64 -8.86
N VAL A 333 -14.86 30.58 -8.15
CA VAL A 333 -14.99 31.15 -6.80
C VAL A 333 -14.19 30.32 -5.80
N ARG A 334 -14.25 28.99 -5.91
CA ARG A 334 -13.51 28.09 -5.02
C ARG A 334 -12.02 28.17 -5.28
N GLN A 335 -11.61 28.25 -6.55
CA GLN A 335 -10.22 28.50 -6.94
C GLN A 335 -9.68 29.80 -6.31
N ALA A 336 -10.46 30.89 -6.37
CA ALA A 336 -10.05 32.15 -5.76
C ALA A 336 -9.90 32.05 -4.23
N ARG A 337 -10.81 31.34 -3.55
CA ARG A 337 -10.73 31.12 -2.09
C ARG A 337 -9.53 30.26 -1.71
N ALA A 338 -9.34 29.12 -2.37
CA ALA A 338 -8.19 28.24 -2.12
C ALA A 338 -6.84 28.96 -2.39
N SER A 339 -6.78 29.80 -3.43
CA SER A 339 -5.57 30.56 -3.78
C SER A 339 -5.27 31.68 -2.77
N ALA A 340 -6.30 32.29 -2.19
CA ALA A 340 -6.16 33.37 -1.23
C ALA A 340 -5.79 32.88 0.18
N TYR A 341 -5.94 31.58 0.46
CA TYR A 341 -5.59 31.02 1.76
C TYR A 341 -4.07 31.02 1.95
N VAL A 342 -3.60 31.69 3.00
CA VAL A 342 -2.19 31.80 3.37
C VAL A 342 -1.97 30.97 4.63
N ILE A 343 -1.09 29.97 4.53
CA ILE A 343 -0.68 29.14 5.67
C ILE A 343 0.61 29.75 6.22
N ALA A 344 0.62 30.10 7.50
CA ALA A 344 1.83 30.57 8.16
C ALA A 344 2.65 29.36 8.65
N PRO A 345 3.98 29.49 8.84
CA PRO A 345 4.80 28.39 9.37
C PRO A 345 4.30 27.84 10.71
N GLU A 346 3.67 28.69 11.54
CA GLU A 346 3.10 28.28 12.83
C GLU A 346 1.81 27.47 12.68
N ASP A 347 1.25 27.34 11.47
CA ASP A 347 0.08 26.53 11.16
C ASP A 347 0.45 25.09 10.71
N GLU A 348 1.76 24.79 10.52
CA GLU A 348 2.25 23.51 10.02
C GLU A 348 2.10 22.34 11.00
N GLU A 349 2.12 22.59 12.31
CA GLU A 349 2.08 21.56 13.38
C GLU A 349 0.70 20.86 13.51
N TYR A 350 -0.35 21.40 12.87
CA TYR A 350 -1.74 21.02 13.20
C TYR A 350 -2.37 19.99 12.27
N THR A 351 -1.57 19.28 11.45
CA THR A 351 -2.08 18.23 10.56
C THR A 351 -1.08 17.09 10.35
N LEU A 352 -1.63 15.87 10.16
CA LEU A 352 -0.90 14.60 9.98
C LEU A 352 0.13 14.62 8.83
N HIS A 353 -0.11 15.46 7.82
CA HIS A 353 0.87 15.95 6.83
C HIS A 353 0.88 17.48 6.95
N PRO A 354 2.00 18.21 6.80
CA PRO A 354 1.99 19.67 6.92
C PRO A 354 0.92 20.24 5.98
N VAL A 355 -0.06 21.01 6.47
CA VAL A 355 -1.15 21.58 5.64
C VAL A 355 -0.58 22.31 4.44
N VAL A 356 0.56 22.98 4.65
CA VAL A 356 1.33 23.65 3.60
C VAL A 356 1.56 22.71 2.44
N ASN A 357 1.98 21.48 2.70
CA ASN A 357 2.26 20.49 1.67
C ASN A 357 0.94 20.04 1.05
N SER A 358 0.03 19.48 1.85
CA SER A 358 -1.27 18.98 1.41
C SER A 358 -2.09 19.97 0.54
N LEU A 359 -2.19 21.24 0.97
CA LEU A 359 -2.91 22.27 0.23
C LEU A 359 -2.11 22.80 -0.97
N ASN A 360 -0.80 23.05 -0.82
CA ASN A 360 0.00 23.51 -1.95
C ASN A 360 0.11 22.44 -3.04
N ASP A 361 0.11 21.16 -2.68
CA ASP A 361 0.15 20.04 -3.62
C ASP A 361 -1.11 20.00 -4.46
N ARG A 362 -2.28 20.20 -3.84
CA ARG A 362 -3.55 20.37 -4.57
C ARG A 362 -3.56 21.63 -5.41
N ARG A 363 -3.10 22.76 -4.85
CA ARG A 363 -3.02 24.04 -5.56
C ARG A 363 -2.02 24.01 -6.69
N PHE A 364 -0.99 23.16 -6.67
CA PHE A 364 -0.01 23.01 -7.75
C PHE A 364 -0.68 22.83 -9.12
N ILE A 365 -1.87 22.20 -9.13
CA ILE A 365 -2.67 21.93 -10.32
C ILE A 365 -3.23 23.21 -10.95
N PHE A 366 -3.49 24.28 -10.19
CA PHE A 366 -4.15 25.49 -10.69
C PHE A 366 -3.53 26.84 -10.29
N ASP A 367 -2.65 26.88 -9.29
CA ASP A 367 -1.98 28.08 -8.78
C ASP A 367 -0.56 28.18 -9.34
N GLN A 368 -0.38 29.10 -10.29
CA GLN A 368 0.89 29.31 -10.97
C GLN A 368 2.02 29.72 -10.01
N ARG A 369 1.73 30.45 -8.92
CA ARG A 369 2.78 30.90 -8.00
C ARG A 369 3.38 29.74 -7.21
N ILE A 370 2.52 28.81 -6.77
CA ILE A 370 2.95 27.59 -6.09
C ILE A 370 3.74 26.72 -7.06
N ARG A 371 3.23 26.54 -8.29
CA ARG A 371 3.92 25.82 -9.35
C ARG A 371 5.30 26.38 -9.64
N ASP A 372 5.41 27.69 -9.85
CA ASP A 372 6.70 28.37 -10.12
C ASP A 372 7.66 28.24 -8.93
N ALA A 373 7.16 28.30 -7.70
CA ALA A 373 7.98 28.11 -6.50
C ALA A 373 8.55 26.68 -6.42
N TYR A 374 7.73 25.66 -6.67
CA TYR A 374 8.16 24.26 -6.66
C TYR A 374 9.15 23.95 -7.79
N ILE A 375 8.89 24.45 -9.01
CA ILE A 375 9.84 24.40 -10.12
C ILE A 375 11.17 25.06 -9.73
N THR A 376 11.11 26.24 -9.08
CA THR A 376 12.31 26.94 -8.62
C THR A 376 13.07 26.14 -7.56
N ILE A 377 12.38 25.42 -6.68
CA ILE A 377 13.02 24.54 -5.69
C ILE A 377 13.78 23.44 -6.42
N ILE A 378 13.12 22.63 -7.25
CA ILE A 378 13.75 21.45 -7.88
C ILE A 378 14.76 21.78 -8.99
N THR A 379 14.78 23.02 -9.49
CA THR A 379 15.76 23.46 -10.49
C THR A 379 17.06 24.01 -9.89
N LYS A 380 17.10 24.24 -8.58
CA LYS A 380 18.37 24.54 -7.89
C LYS A 380 19.32 23.35 -7.98
N HIS A 381 20.62 23.65 -7.93
CA HIS A 381 21.62 22.59 -7.84
C HIS A 381 21.42 21.80 -6.53
N PRO A 382 21.53 20.47 -6.53
CA PRO A 382 21.36 19.65 -5.32
C PRO A 382 22.18 20.12 -4.10
N ALA A 383 23.42 20.56 -4.33
CA ALA A 383 24.30 21.12 -3.29
C ALA A 383 23.84 22.48 -2.69
N GLU A 384 22.92 23.20 -3.35
CA GLU A 384 22.43 24.51 -2.91
C GLU A 384 21.10 24.43 -2.16
N GLN A 385 20.50 23.25 -2.08
CA GLN A 385 19.28 23.00 -1.34
C GLN A 385 19.66 22.68 0.10
N SER A 386 19.30 23.57 1.02
CA SER A 386 19.55 23.41 2.45
C SER A 386 18.79 22.19 2.98
N SER A 387 19.47 21.32 3.74
CA SER A 387 18.90 20.18 4.48
C SER A 387 17.84 20.54 5.54
N SER A 388 17.40 21.81 5.58
CA SER A 388 16.47 22.38 6.55
C SER A 388 15.08 22.65 5.98
N GLN A 389 14.77 22.22 4.75
CA GLN A 389 13.43 22.34 4.22
C GLN A 389 12.64 21.07 4.54
N SER A 390 11.49 21.26 5.20
CA SER A 390 10.48 20.27 5.59
C SER A 390 9.81 19.54 4.41
N PHE A 391 10.44 19.56 3.24
CA PHE A 391 9.92 19.03 1.98
C PHE A 391 10.86 17.95 1.46
N ASP A 392 10.29 16.77 1.22
CA ASP A 392 10.96 15.74 0.47
C ASP A 392 11.05 16.19 -1.00
N ASP A 393 12.26 16.51 -1.46
CA ASP A 393 12.48 16.98 -2.83
C ASP A 393 12.04 15.95 -3.88
N TYR A 394 12.16 14.66 -3.55
CA TYR A 394 11.66 13.59 -4.41
C TYR A 394 10.15 13.74 -4.64
N TYR A 395 9.42 14.09 -3.59
CA TYR A 395 7.99 14.33 -3.65
C TYR A 395 7.65 15.51 -4.58
N ILE A 396 8.38 16.63 -4.51
CA ILE A 396 8.15 17.77 -5.43
C ILE A 396 8.43 17.38 -6.89
N VAL A 397 9.50 16.61 -7.13
CA VAL A 397 9.84 16.11 -8.47
C VAL A 397 8.72 15.19 -9.00
N SER A 398 8.21 14.27 -8.19
CA SER A 398 7.06 13.40 -8.55
C SER A 398 5.80 14.21 -8.81
N LEU A 399 5.49 15.23 -8.00
CA LEU A 399 4.33 16.09 -8.21
C LEU A 399 4.43 16.85 -9.55
N CYS A 400 5.61 17.41 -9.84
CA CYS A 400 5.89 18.04 -11.13
C CYS A 400 5.75 17.05 -12.30
N ALA A 401 6.21 15.81 -12.13
CA ALA A 401 6.06 14.74 -13.13
C ALA A 401 4.58 14.44 -13.44
N LYS A 402 3.75 14.31 -12.39
CA LYS A 402 2.32 13.96 -12.49
C LYS A 402 1.46 15.07 -13.09
N HIS A 403 1.84 16.33 -12.91
CA HIS A 403 0.98 17.48 -13.22
C HIS A 403 1.52 18.40 -14.33
N GLY A 404 2.13 17.82 -15.35
CA GLY A 404 2.41 18.51 -16.63
C GLY A 404 3.80 19.15 -16.75
N GLU A 405 4.65 19.04 -15.72
CA GLU A 405 6.01 19.62 -15.70
C GLU A 405 7.09 18.55 -15.91
N GLN A 406 6.78 17.53 -16.72
CA GLN A 406 7.63 16.36 -16.97
C GLN A 406 9.06 16.70 -17.40
N ALA A 407 9.26 17.73 -18.21
CA ALA A 407 10.59 18.12 -18.69
C ALA A 407 11.48 18.67 -17.55
N VAL A 408 10.89 19.46 -16.66
CA VAL A 408 11.58 20.00 -15.48
C VAL A 408 11.88 18.88 -14.49
N ALA A 409 10.87 18.05 -14.19
CA ALA A 409 11.01 16.91 -13.30
C ALA A 409 12.07 15.92 -13.79
N ARG A 410 12.09 15.59 -15.09
CA ARG A 410 13.12 14.74 -15.70
C ARG A 410 14.52 15.30 -15.52
N LYS A 411 14.70 16.60 -15.75
CA LYS A 411 16.01 17.25 -15.56
C LYS A 411 16.42 17.19 -14.09
N ALA A 412 15.53 17.57 -13.18
CA ALA A 412 15.79 17.55 -11.74
C ALA A 412 16.16 16.15 -11.23
N ALA A 413 15.41 15.12 -11.65
CA ALA A 413 15.70 13.74 -11.28
C ALA A 413 17.07 13.27 -11.79
N TRP A 414 17.44 13.58 -13.04
CA TRP A 414 18.80 13.28 -13.54
C TRP A 414 19.89 14.07 -12.82
N ASP A 415 19.65 15.34 -12.50
CA ASP A 415 20.60 16.17 -11.74
C ASP A 415 20.83 15.57 -10.34
N ARG A 416 19.79 15.02 -9.70
CA ARG A 416 19.87 14.29 -8.42
C ARG A 416 20.60 12.97 -8.54
N VAL A 417 20.26 12.13 -9.51
CA VAL A 417 20.97 10.86 -9.77
C VAL A 417 22.47 11.12 -9.93
N ASN A 418 22.85 12.12 -10.73
CA ASN A 418 24.28 12.44 -10.91
C ASN A 418 24.92 13.02 -9.64
N TYR A 419 24.21 13.86 -8.89
CA TYR A 419 24.74 14.43 -7.66
C TYR A 419 25.01 13.35 -6.62
N TYR A 420 23.99 12.54 -6.27
CA TYR A 420 24.14 11.51 -5.25
C TYR A 420 25.17 10.45 -5.66
N PHE A 421 25.18 10.06 -6.94
CA PHE A 421 26.12 9.05 -7.44
C PHE A 421 27.58 9.52 -7.44
N TYR A 422 27.86 10.78 -7.77
CA TYR A 422 29.25 11.25 -7.93
C TYR A 422 29.77 12.09 -6.75
N GLN A 423 28.91 12.56 -5.84
CA GLN A 423 29.29 13.56 -4.83
C GLN A 423 29.05 13.14 -3.38
N THR A 424 28.07 12.28 -3.08
CA THR A 424 27.70 11.98 -1.68
C THR A 424 27.73 10.50 -1.30
N ASP A 425 27.91 9.58 -2.27
CA ASP A 425 27.81 8.12 -2.06
C ASP A 425 26.48 7.68 -1.41
N GLU A 426 25.43 8.51 -1.47
CA GLU A 426 24.08 8.21 -0.94
C GLU A 426 23.27 7.44 -1.99
N ILE A 427 23.62 6.17 -2.18
CA ILE A 427 23.06 5.37 -3.27
C ILE A 427 21.59 4.96 -3.03
N GLU A 428 21.13 4.93 -1.78
CA GLU A 428 19.71 4.76 -1.45
C GLU A 428 18.83 5.86 -2.09
N GLU A 429 19.26 7.12 -2.04
CA GLU A 429 18.53 8.26 -2.63
C GLU A 429 18.44 8.14 -4.16
N ILE A 430 19.46 7.56 -4.80
CA ILE A 430 19.49 7.35 -6.26
C ILE A 430 18.35 6.43 -6.70
N HIS A 431 18.04 5.43 -5.88
CA HIS A 431 17.05 4.41 -6.21
C HIS A 431 15.68 5.05 -6.53
N PHE A 432 15.20 5.95 -5.67
CA PHE A 432 13.92 6.62 -5.86
C PHE A 432 13.84 7.40 -7.18
N TYR A 433 14.87 8.21 -7.49
CA TYR A 433 14.89 8.99 -8.73
C TYR A 433 15.08 8.12 -9.98
N VAL A 434 15.84 7.04 -9.91
CA VAL A 434 16.03 6.10 -11.03
C VAL A 434 14.72 5.40 -11.38
N LEU A 435 13.97 4.92 -10.38
CA LEU A 435 12.66 4.32 -10.61
C LEU A 435 11.66 5.35 -11.13
N LEU A 436 11.62 6.57 -10.58
CA LEU A 436 10.76 7.65 -11.10
C LEU A 436 11.07 7.98 -12.57
N LEU A 437 12.37 8.06 -12.92
CA LEU A 437 12.83 8.28 -14.30
C LEU A 437 12.34 7.19 -15.25
N LYS A 438 12.46 5.93 -14.82
CA LYS A 438 12.08 4.76 -15.60
C LYS A 438 10.56 4.63 -15.75
N ASP A 439 9.83 4.69 -14.65
CA ASP A 439 8.43 4.27 -14.58
C ASP A 439 7.45 5.44 -14.86
N GLU A 440 7.77 6.68 -14.48
CA GLU A 440 6.85 7.83 -14.63
C GLU A 440 7.30 8.87 -15.66
N LEU A 441 8.61 9.06 -15.89
CA LEU A 441 9.14 10.16 -16.71
C LEU A 441 9.57 9.77 -18.13
N GLY A 442 9.33 8.52 -18.52
CA GLY A 442 9.57 8.02 -19.88
C GLY A 442 11.05 7.89 -20.26
N GLU A 443 11.96 7.79 -19.28
CA GLU A 443 13.41 7.66 -19.50
C GLU A 443 13.90 6.22 -19.41
N ALA A 444 13.01 5.22 -19.48
CA ALA A 444 13.32 3.81 -19.28
C ALA A 444 14.56 3.32 -20.04
N GLU A 445 14.70 3.61 -21.33
CA GLU A 445 15.86 3.16 -22.12
C GLU A 445 17.16 3.85 -21.71
N ARG A 446 17.10 5.13 -21.36
CA ARG A 446 18.27 5.87 -20.90
C ARG A 446 18.69 5.40 -19.50
N VAL A 447 17.73 5.12 -18.62
CA VAL A 447 17.97 4.52 -17.30
C VAL A 447 18.64 3.16 -17.47
N LYS A 448 18.12 2.27 -18.32
CA LYS A 448 18.74 0.96 -18.60
C LYS A 448 20.20 1.10 -19.06
N GLN A 449 20.47 2.01 -19.99
CA GLN A 449 21.82 2.27 -20.48
C GLN A 449 22.73 2.80 -19.36
N TRP A 450 22.23 3.72 -18.53
CA TRP A 450 22.97 4.28 -17.41
C TRP A 450 23.29 3.20 -16.37
N VAL A 451 22.29 2.43 -15.91
CA VAL A 451 22.48 1.36 -14.92
C VAL A 451 23.44 0.27 -15.44
N ALA A 452 23.27 -0.17 -16.69
CA ALA A 452 24.17 -1.16 -17.30
C ALA A 452 25.62 -0.65 -17.38
N GLN A 453 25.81 0.64 -17.64
CA GLN A 453 27.14 1.26 -17.66
C GLN A 453 27.73 1.35 -16.25
N GLN A 454 26.94 1.79 -15.25
CA GLN A 454 27.42 1.86 -13.87
C GLN A 454 27.81 0.48 -13.32
N PHE A 455 27.00 -0.55 -13.60
CA PHE A 455 27.32 -1.91 -13.18
C PHE A 455 28.62 -2.41 -13.82
N ARG A 456 28.87 -2.06 -15.09
CA ARG A 456 30.11 -2.43 -15.78
C ARG A 456 31.33 -1.72 -15.19
N ASP A 457 31.21 -0.45 -14.86
CA ASP A 457 32.33 0.39 -14.47
C ASP A 457 32.69 0.22 -12.98
N ASN A 458 31.70 0.06 -12.11
CA ASN A 458 31.89 -0.11 -10.67
C ASN A 458 30.78 -1.01 -10.06
N PRO A 459 30.85 -2.34 -10.23
CA PRO A 459 29.80 -3.23 -9.73
C PRO A 459 29.79 -3.28 -8.19
N ASN A 460 28.62 -3.01 -7.59
CA ASN A 460 28.32 -3.19 -6.17
C ASN A 460 26.89 -3.73 -5.99
N SER A 461 26.49 -4.08 -4.76
CA SER A 461 25.17 -4.67 -4.49
C SER A 461 24.02 -3.74 -4.89
N GLU A 462 24.09 -2.45 -4.58
CA GLU A 462 23.02 -1.50 -4.86
C GLU A 462 22.78 -1.28 -6.36
N ILE A 463 23.85 -1.14 -7.15
CA ILE A 463 23.77 -1.03 -8.62
C ILE A 463 23.26 -2.35 -9.22
N ALA A 464 23.62 -3.50 -8.65
CA ALA A 464 23.09 -4.78 -9.08
C ALA A 464 21.58 -4.90 -8.79
N THR A 465 21.11 -4.40 -7.64
CA THR A 465 19.68 -4.29 -7.33
C THR A 465 18.95 -3.41 -8.34
N LEU A 466 19.48 -2.20 -8.62
CA LEU A 466 18.93 -1.32 -9.65
C LEU A 466 18.94 -1.95 -11.04
N TYR A 467 19.95 -2.76 -11.36
CA TYR A 467 20.03 -3.51 -12.62
C TYR A 467 18.83 -4.44 -12.76
N PHE A 468 18.48 -5.19 -11.70
CA PHE A 468 17.30 -6.05 -11.72
C PHE A 468 16.04 -5.26 -11.99
N GLU A 469 15.78 -4.22 -11.21
CA GLU A 469 14.52 -3.50 -11.28
C GLU A 469 14.37 -2.69 -12.57
N CYS A 470 15.49 -2.26 -13.18
CA CYS A 470 15.47 -1.44 -14.39
C CYS A 470 15.54 -2.24 -15.69
N ILE A 471 16.36 -3.29 -15.73
CA ILE A 471 16.68 -4.03 -16.95
C ILE A 471 15.96 -5.39 -16.96
N GLY A 472 15.92 -6.05 -15.81
CA GLY A 472 15.33 -7.38 -15.65
C GLY A 472 16.36 -8.44 -15.27
N TYR A 473 15.98 -9.71 -15.46
CA TYR A 473 16.79 -10.83 -15.00
C TYR A 473 18.07 -11.04 -15.83
N ASP A 474 19.20 -11.09 -15.12
CA ASP A 474 20.49 -11.61 -15.57
C ASP A 474 21.08 -12.51 -14.46
N HIS A 475 21.40 -13.76 -14.81
CA HIS A 475 21.88 -14.74 -13.84
C HIS A 475 23.22 -14.35 -13.19
N ASP A 476 24.13 -13.78 -13.97
CA ASP A 476 25.47 -13.45 -13.49
C ASP A 476 25.42 -12.23 -12.58
N VAL A 477 24.56 -11.26 -12.90
CA VAL A 477 24.27 -10.12 -12.01
C VAL A 477 23.63 -10.62 -10.71
N PHE A 478 22.82 -11.68 -10.76
CA PHE A 478 22.07 -12.13 -9.57
C PHE A 478 23.01 -12.84 -8.62
N ARG A 479 23.83 -13.73 -9.17
CA ARG A 479 24.91 -14.36 -8.42
C ARG A 479 25.85 -13.32 -7.81
N PHE A 480 26.23 -12.29 -8.58
CA PHE A 480 27.06 -11.20 -8.08
C PHE A 480 26.39 -10.48 -6.90
N LEU A 481 25.11 -10.12 -7.02
CA LEU A 481 24.34 -9.47 -5.96
C LEU A 481 24.35 -10.32 -4.68
N GLN A 482 24.08 -11.62 -4.80
CA GLN A 482 24.10 -12.54 -3.64
C GLN A 482 25.48 -12.59 -2.97
N GLU A 483 26.56 -12.62 -3.76
CA GLU A 483 27.94 -12.62 -3.27
C GLU A 483 28.39 -11.25 -2.70
N ALA A 484 27.88 -10.14 -3.24
CA ALA A 484 28.16 -8.80 -2.75
C ALA A 484 27.45 -8.55 -1.41
N THR A 485 26.15 -8.83 -1.35
CA THR A 485 25.35 -8.72 -0.12
C THR A 485 25.96 -9.54 1.03
N ALA A 486 26.41 -10.77 0.76
CA ALA A 486 27.07 -11.59 1.79
C ALA A 486 28.39 -11.01 2.31
N ARG A 487 29.10 -10.22 1.49
CA ARG A 487 30.38 -9.60 1.88
C ARG A 487 30.20 -8.26 2.59
N GLU A 488 29.12 -7.54 2.28
CA GLU A 488 28.88 -6.18 2.76
C GLU A 488 28.07 -6.13 4.06
N ALA A 489 27.28 -7.16 4.35
CA ALA A 489 26.47 -7.24 5.58
C ALA A 489 27.33 -7.21 6.85
N ALA A 490 26.82 -6.58 7.91
CA ALA A 490 27.50 -6.49 9.20
C ALA A 490 27.43 -7.83 9.97
N SER A 491 26.36 -8.61 9.75
CA SER A 491 26.20 -9.94 10.33
C SER A 491 25.71 -10.98 9.32
N PRO A 492 25.96 -12.28 9.55
CA PRO A 492 25.44 -13.35 8.70
C PRO A 492 23.90 -13.39 8.60
N ILE A 493 23.17 -12.95 9.63
CA ILE A 493 21.70 -12.91 9.58
C ILE A 493 21.19 -11.73 8.75
N GLU A 494 21.86 -10.59 8.80
CA GLU A 494 21.57 -9.45 7.94
C GLU A 494 21.85 -9.78 6.47
N ALA A 495 22.95 -10.48 6.20
CA ALA A 495 23.23 -11.01 4.88
C ALA A 495 22.06 -11.87 4.38
N LEU A 496 21.60 -12.83 5.19
CA LEU A 496 20.50 -13.71 4.83
C LEU A 496 19.20 -12.95 4.57
N ASP A 497 18.85 -11.98 5.41
CA ASP A 497 17.66 -11.15 5.23
C ASP A 497 17.68 -10.40 3.90
N GLN A 498 18.80 -9.76 3.59
CA GLN A 498 18.96 -9.02 2.34
C GLN A 498 19.02 -9.94 1.10
N GLN A 499 19.65 -11.12 1.21
CA GLN A 499 19.69 -12.11 0.13
C GLN A 499 18.29 -12.65 -0.22
N VAL A 500 17.44 -12.84 0.80
CA VAL A 500 16.04 -13.24 0.64
C VAL A 500 15.19 -12.09 0.09
N GLU A 501 15.48 -10.84 0.45
CA GLU A 501 14.84 -9.68 -0.18
C GLU A 501 15.17 -9.59 -1.67
N ASN A 502 16.45 -9.72 -2.03
CA ASN A 502 16.90 -9.74 -3.42
C ASN A 502 16.19 -10.83 -4.24
N LEU A 503 15.88 -11.98 -3.61
CA LEU A 503 15.10 -13.05 -4.24
C LEU A 503 13.64 -12.63 -4.52
N ASN A 504 13.00 -11.91 -3.62
CA ASN A 504 11.65 -11.39 -3.82
C ASN A 504 11.62 -10.31 -4.91
N THR A 505 12.60 -9.41 -4.93
CA THR A 505 12.74 -8.40 -6.00
C THR A 505 12.93 -9.05 -7.37
N LEU A 506 13.74 -10.10 -7.44
CA LEU A 506 13.93 -10.88 -8.66
C LEU A 506 12.61 -11.49 -9.16
N GLU A 507 11.89 -12.17 -8.28
CA GLU A 507 10.61 -12.80 -8.63
C GLU A 507 9.63 -11.76 -9.17
N SER A 508 9.45 -10.64 -8.44
CA SER A 508 8.52 -9.57 -8.83
C SER A 508 8.87 -8.99 -10.19
N THR A 509 10.16 -8.78 -10.44
CA THR A 509 10.67 -8.25 -11.72
C THR A 509 10.39 -9.22 -12.87
N VAL A 510 10.67 -10.51 -12.69
CA VAL A 510 10.41 -11.53 -13.71
C VAL A 510 8.91 -11.60 -14.03
N SER A 511 8.07 -11.61 -13.00
CA SER A 511 6.62 -11.66 -13.15
C SER A 511 6.09 -10.44 -13.93
N LYS A 512 6.57 -9.23 -13.62
CA LYS A 512 6.25 -8.01 -14.40
C LYS A 512 6.71 -8.12 -15.86
N CYS A 513 7.91 -8.65 -16.12
CA CYS A 513 8.42 -8.82 -17.48
C CYS A 513 7.57 -9.81 -18.31
N LEU A 514 7.14 -10.93 -17.70
CA LEU A 514 6.30 -11.93 -18.36
C LEU A 514 4.89 -11.38 -18.65
N TYR A 515 4.30 -10.65 -17.71
CA TYR A 515 3.00 -9.99 -17.89
C TYR A 515 3.04 -8.99 -19.07
N ASN A 516 4.00 -8.07 -19.04
CA ASN A 516 4.17 -7.07 -20.11
C ASN A 516 4.43 -7.69 -21.49
N PHE A 517 5.06 -8.87 -21.55
CA PHE A 517 5.26 -9.59 -22.80
C PHE A 517 3.93 -10.11 -23.35
N VAL A 518 3.09 -10.71 -22.50
CA VAL A 518 1.77 -11.22 -22.91
C VAL A 518 0.85 -10.10 -23.36
N GLU A 519 0.74 -9.02 -22.60
CA GLU A 519 -0.10 -7.87 -22.97
C GLU A 519 0.29 -7.32 -24.35
N LYS A 520 1.60 -7.24 -24.64
CA LYS A 520 2.09 -6.82 -25.97
C LYS A 520 1.78 -7.83 -27.07
N GLN A 521 1.81 -9.13 -26.78
CA GLN A 521 1.42 -10.16 -27.74
C GLN A 521 -0.08 -10.10 -28.04
N GLU A 522 -0.92 -10.00 -27.01
CA GLU A 522 -2.37 -9.85 -27.15
C GLU A 522 -2.73 -8.59 -27.95
N ALA A 523 -2.10 -7.45 -27.64
CA ALA A 523 -2.29 -6.22 -28.39
C ALA A 523 -1.86 -6.36 -29.86
N ALA A 524 -0.76 -7.07 -30.13
CA ALA A 524 -0.30 -7.33 -31.49
C ALA A 524 -1.23 -8.30 -32.26
N GLU A 525 -1.78 -9.30 -31.58
CA GLU A 525 -2.78 -10.22 -32.14
C GLU A 525 -4.11 -9.51 -32.43
N GLU A 526 -4.58 -8.66 -31.52
CA GLU A 526 -5.79 -7.85 -31.72
C GLU A 526 -5.61 -6.84 -32.86
N GLN A 527 -4.44 -6.19 -32.96
CA GLN A 527 -4.13 -5.34 -34.13
C GLN A 527 -4.13 -6.14 -35.44
N ARG A 528 -3.56 -7.36 -35.45
CA ARG A 528 -3.60 -8.23 -36.64
C ARG A 528 -5.02 -8.63 -37.00
N ARG A 529 -5.87 -8.90 -36.00
CA ARG A 529 -7.29 -9.22 -36.19
C ARG A 529 -8.03 -8.03 -36.80
N LEU A 530 -7.90 -6.83 -36.22
CA LEU A 530 -8.51 -5.60 -36.73
C LEU A 530 -8.05 -5.28 -38.16
N HIS A 531 -6.77 -5.50 -38.48
CA HIS A 531 -6.26 -5.35 -39.85
C HIS A 531 -6.84 -6.38 -40.83
N THR A 532 -7.08 -7.61 -40.37
CA THR A 532 -7.67 -8.68 -41.19
C THR A 532 -9.16 -8.45 -41.43
N GLU A 533 -9.88 -7.99 -40.40
CA GLU A 533 -11.31 -7.61 -40.48
C GLU A 533 -11.52 -6.35 -41.32
N SER A 534 -10.56 -5.40 -41.33
CA SER A 534 -10.58 -4.23 -42.21
C SER A 534 -10.19 -4.53 -43.67
N ALA A 535 -9.57 -5.67 -43.94
CA ALA A 535 -9.16 -6.11 -45.28
C ALA A 535 -10.19 -7.02 -45.97
N GLN A 536 -11.18 -7.52 -45.22
CA GLN A 536 -12.39 -8.17 -45.71
C GLN A 536 -13.47 -7.12 -46.01
#